data_AF-A0A0D9RLQ7-F1
#
_entry.id   AF-A0A0D9RLQ7-F1
#
_cell.length_a   1.000
_cell.length_b   1.000
_cell.length_c   1.000
_cell.angle_alpha   90.00
_cell.angle_beta   90.00
_cell.angle_gamma   90.00
#
_symmetry.space_group_name_H-M   'P 1'
#
loop_
_entity.id
_entity.type
_entity.pdbx_description
1 polymer ?
#
loop_
_entity_poly.entity_id
_entity_poly.type
_entity_poly.pdbx_seq_one_letter_code
_entity_poly.pdbx_strand_id
1 'polypeptide(L)'
;MEKPLTILRVSLYHPTLGPSAFANVPPRLQHDTSPLLLGRGQDAHLQLQLPHLSRRHLSLEPYLEKGSAMLAFCLKVLSRKGCVWVNGLTLRYLEQVTLSTVNRLSFSGIQMLVRVEEGTSLEAFVCYFHVSPSPLIYRPEAEETDEWEGISQEQPPPGLG
;
A
#
# COMPACT_ATOMS: atom_id res chain seq x y z
N MET A 1 -6.18 -31.78 13.55
CA MET A 1 -6.59 -31.07 12.33
C MET A 1 -5.73 -29.82 12.23
N GLU A 2 -5.06 -29.57 11.11
CA GLU A 2 -4.25 -28.36 10.94
C GLU A 2 -5.16 -27.12 10.92
N LYS A 3 -4.77 -26.06 11.62
CA LYS A 3 -5.53 -24.80 11.63
C LYS A 3 -5.27 -24.05 10.32
N PRO A 4 -6.31 -23.52 9.63
CA PRO A 4 -6.13 -22.73 8.42
C PRO A 4 -5.27 -21.49 8.68
N LEU A 5 -4.28 -21.26 7.81
CA LEU A 5 -3.44 -20.06 7.85
C LEU A 5 -4.21 -18.83 7.38
N THR A 6 -3.91 -17.67 7.97
CA THR A 6 -4.34 -16.39 7.38
C THR A 6 -3.62 -16.17 6.06
N ILE A 7 -4.34 -15.69 5.03
CA ILE A 7 -3.80 -15.51 3.68
C ILE A 7 -3.72 -14.03 3.34
N LEU A 8 -2.55 -13.57 2.89
CA LEU A 8 -2.34 -12.26 2.28
C LEU A 8 -2.21 -12.43 0.77
N ARG A 9 -3.23 -12.05 -0.01
CA ARG A 9 -3.11 -11.95 -1.46
C ARG A 9 -2.55 -10.57 -1.82
N VAL A 10 -1.36 -10.57 -2.40
CA VAL A 10 -0.61 -9.37 -2.73
C VAL A 10 -0.52 -9.24 -4.25
N SER A 11 -1.19 -8.23 -4.79
CA SER A 11 -1.00 -7.83 -6.19
C SER A 11 -0.03 -6.66 -6.28
N LEU A 12 0.92 -6.71 -7.23
CA LEU A 12 1.95 -5.70 -7.45
C LEU A 12 1.86 -5.15 -8.88
N TYR A 13 2.06 -3.85 -9.04
CA TYR A 13 2.11 -3.19 -10.34
C TYR A 13 3.14 -2.06 -10.33
N HIS A 14 3.87 -1.92 -11.43
CA HIS A 14 4.74 -0.77 -11.67
C HIS A 14 4.55 -0.31 -13.13
N PRO A 15 4.24 0.98 -13.38
CA PRO A 15 3.83 1.45 -14.69
C PRO A 15 4.91 1.32 -15.78
N THR A 16 6.17 1.59 -15.43
CA THR A 16 7.26 1.62 -16.42
C THR A 16 8.06 0.32 -16.50
N LEU A 17 8.46 -0.22 -15.35
CA LEU A 17 9.34 -1.40 -15.29
C LEU A 17 8.60 -2.73 -15.46
N GLY A 18 7.27 -2.73 -15.34
CA GLY A 18 6.45 -3.91 -15.55
C GLY A 18 6.90 -5.09 -14.67
N PRO A 19 6.86 -6.34 -15.18
CA PRO A 19 7.24 -7.53 -14.42
C PRO A 19 8.70 -7.57 -13.94
N SER A 20 9.61 -6.88 -14.64
CA SER A 20 11.04 -6.90 -14.30
C SER A 20 11.32 -6.31 -12.91
N ALA A 21 10.51 -5.35 -12.46
CA ALA A 21 10.59 -4.78 -11.10
C ALA A 21 10.37 -5.81 -9.99
N PHE A 22 9.71 -6.93 -10.31
CA PHE A 22 9.25 -7.95 -9.39
C PHE A 22 9.86 -9.32 -9.65
N ALA A 23 10.97 -9.39 -10.43
CA ALA A 23 11.56 -10.66 -10.86
C ALA A 23 11.95 -11.60 -9.69
N ASN A 24 12.28 -11.04 -8.53
CA ASN A 24 12.68 -11.80 -7.34
C ASN A 24 11.52 -12.05 -6.36
N VAL A 25 10.29 -11.68 -6.73
CA VAL A 25 9.11 -11.91 -5.89
C VAL A 25 8.68 -13.38 -6.04
N PRO A 26 8.72 -14.19 -4.97
CA PRO A 26 8.25 -15.56 -5.06
C PRO A 26 6.73 -15.59 -5.27
N PRO A 27 6.16 -16.60 -5.94
CA PRO A 27 4.70 -16.71 -6.11
C PRO A 27 3.96 -16.95 -4.79
N ARG A 28 4.65 -17.58 -3.82
CA ARG A 28 4.13 -17.91 -2.49
C ARG A 28 5.24 -17.79 -1.44
N LEU A 29 4.90 -17.26 -0.28
CA LEU A 29 5.79 -17.22 0.88
C LEU A 29 4.98 -17.54 2.13
N GLN A 30 5.34 -18.61 2.85
CA GLN A 30 4.83 -18.83 4.20
C GLN A 30 5.77 -18.14 5.19
N HIS A 31 5.19 -17.45 6.17
CA HIS A 31 5.92 -16.63 7.13
C HIS A 31 5.39 -16.89 8.54
N ASP A 32 6.27 -16.80 9.53
CA ASP A 32 5.88 -16.85 10.94
C ASP A 32 5.20 -15.54 11.37
N THR A 33 4.96 -15.34 12.65
CA THR A 33 4.36 -14.10 13.16
C THR A 33 5.34 -12.94 13.38
N SER A 34 6.56 -13.01 12.83
CA SER A 34 7.46 -11.87 12.81
C SER A 34 7.06 -10.86 11.72
N PRO A 35 7.50 -9.58 11.79
CA PRO A 35 7.23 -8.59 10.76
C PRO A 35 7.75 -8.99 9.37
N LEU A 36 6.86 -9.03 8.38
CA LEU A 36 7.23 -9.29 6.99
C LEU A 36 7.79 -8.03 6.34
N LEU A 37 9.12 -8.00 6.20
CA LEU A 37 9.86 -6.88 5.61
C LEU A 37 9.78 -6.82 4.07
N LEU A 38 9.44 -5.65 3.54
CA LEU A 38 9.51 -5.29 2.11
C LEU A 38 10.58 -4.22 1.91
N GLY A 39 11.45 -4.40 0.93
CA GLY A 39 12.46 -3.40 0.56
C GLY A 39 13.42 -3.89 -0.51
N ARG A 40 14.54 -3.20 -0.70
CA ARG A 40 15.63 -3.63 -1.60
C ARG A 40 16.82 -4.26 -0.90
N GLY A 41 16.80 -4.31 0.44
CA GLY A 41 17.89 -4.87 1.24
C GLY A 41 17.89 -6.40 1.18
N GLN A 42 19.05 -7.02 1.38
CA GLN A 42 19.17 -8.48 1.46
C GLN A 42 18.45 -9.08 2.67
N ASP A 43 18.17 -8.25 3.68
CA ASP A 43 17.44 -8.58 4.89
C ASP A 43 15.91 -8.41 4.74
N ALA A 44 15.42 -7.98 3.57
CA ALA A 44 13.99 -7.98 3.28
C ALA A 44 13.53 -9.36 2.80
N HIS A 45 12.33 -9.77 3.23
CA HIS A 45 11.70 -11.01 2.78
C HIS A 45 11.11 -10.85 1.37
N LEU A 46 10.52 -9.68 1.10
CA LEU A 46 10.07 -9.28 -0.23
C LEU A 46 11.04 -8.27 -0.83
N GLN A 47 11.99 -8.78 -1.63
CA GLN A 47 13.03 -7.98 -2.25
C GLN A 47 12.60 -7.44 -3.61
N LEU A 48 12.49 -6.12 -3.72
CA LEU A 48 12.16 -5.44 -4.98
C LEU A 48 13.37 -4.65 -5.47
N GLN A 49 13.78 -4.89 -6.72
CA GLN A 49 14.99 -4.30 -7.30
C GLN A 49 14.71 -2.94 -7.94
N LEU A 50 14.36 -1.97 -7.10
CA LEU A 50 13.99 -0.62 -7.53
C LEU A 50 14.95 0.44 -6.93
N PRO A 51 15.51 1.35 -7.75
CA PRO A 51 16.56 2.27 -7.32
C PRO A 51 16.10 3.23 -6.21
N HIS A 52 14.84 3.65 -6.23
CA HIS A 52 14.27 4.59 -5.25
C HIS A 52 13.69 3.92 -4.00
N LEU A 53 13.74 2.59 -3.91
CA LEU A 53 13.24 1.86 -2.76
C LEU A 53 14.26 1.88 -1.61
N SER A 54 13.76 1.94 -0.38
CA SER A 54 14.61 1.84 0.82
C SER A 54 15.00 0.38 1.07
N ARG A 55 16.15 0.17 1.74
CA ARG A 55 16.60 -1.20 2.11
C ARG A 55 15.53 -1.96 2.88
N ARG A 56 14.93 -1.29 3.87
CA ARG A 56 13.64 -1.62 4.49
C ARG A 56 12.70 -0.47 4.20
N HIS A 57 11.62 -0.73 3.48
CA HIS A 57 10.69 0.30 3.06
C HIS A 57 9.43 0.29 3.92
N LEU A 58 8.86 -0.89 4.15
CA LEU A 58 7.72 -1.10 5.03
C LEU A 58 7.74 -2.52 5.60
N SER A 59 6.93 -2.75 6.64
CA SER A 59 6.62 -4.07 7.18
C SER A 59 5.11 -4.32 7.19
N LEU A 60 4.71 -5.58 7.00
CA LEU A 60 3.40 -6.07 7.42
C LEU A 60 3.59 -6.80 8.75
N GLU A 61 3.00 -6.28 9.82
CA GLU A 61 3.21 -6.79 11.19
C GLU A 61 1.92 -7.48 11.66
N PRO A 62 1.93 -8.81 11.83
CA PRO A 62 0.80 -9.51 12.39
C PRO A 62 0.67 -9.19 13.89
N TYR A 63 -0.56 -9.13 14.38
CA TYR A 63 -0.87 -8.98 15.79
C TYR A 63 -2.17 -9.70 16.14
N LEU A 64 -2.40 -9.92 17.43
CA LEU A 64 -3.62 -10.52 17.94
C LEU A 64 -4.44 -9.45 18.69
N GLU A 65 -5.64 -9.16 18.21
CA GLU A 65 -6.58 -8.33 18.94
C GLU A 65 -7.09 -9.05 20.20
N LYS A 66 -7.35 -8.29 21.26
CA LYS A 66 -7.86 -8.87 22.51
C LYS A 66 -9.21 -9.53 22.25
N GLY A 67 -9.27 -10.85 22.48
CA GLY A 67 -10.49 -11.65 22.28
C GLY A 67 -10.67 -12.16 20.85
N SER A 68 -9.77 -11.84 19.92
CA SER A 68 -9.76 -12.44 18.59
C SER A 68 -9.14 -13.83 18.60
N ALA A 69 -9.58 -14.69 17.70
CA ALA A 69 -9.00 -16.01 17.42
C ALA A 69 -8.21 -16.03 16.09
N MET A 70 -7.98 -14.85 15.49
CA MET A 70 -7.39 -14.68 14.16
C MET A 70 -6.32 -13.59 14.18
N LEU A 71 -5.35 -13.72 13.28
CA LEU A 71 -4.32 -12.68 13.11
C LEU A 71 -4.91 -11.46 12.40
N ALA A 72 -4.70 -10.29 13.00
CA ALA A 72 -4.85 -9.00 12.35
C ALA A 72 -3.47 -8.51 11.87
N PHE A 73 -3.44 -7.48 11.03
CA PHE A 73 -2.19 -6.97 10.45
C PHE A 73 -2.18 -5.45 10.50
N CYS A 74 -1.02 -4.88 10.80
CA CYS A 74 -0.75 -3.47 10.54
C CYS A 74 0.34 -3.33 9.49
N LEU A 75 0.31 -2.23 8.75
CA LEU A 75 1.43 -1.80 7.94
C LEU A 75 2.19 -0.73 8.70
N LYS A 76 3.52 -0.83 8.71
CA LYS A 76 4.40 0.17 9.29
C LYS A 76 5.43 0.65 8.28
N VAL A 77 5.63 1.96 8.20
CA VAL A 77 6.61 2.55 7.29
C VAL A 77 7.99 2.56 7.94
N LEU A 78 8.97 1.99 7.24
CA LEU A 78 10.37 1.91 7.68
C LEU A 78 11.28 2.83 6.86
N SER A 79 10.78 3.36 5.75
CA SER A 79 11.49 4.31 4.90
C SER A 79 11.56 5.69 5.54
N ARG A 80 12.75 6.30 5.56
CA ARG A 80 12.95 7.72 5.88
C ARG A 80 12.88 8.65 4.66
N LYS A 81 12.93 8.08 3.45
CA LYS A 81 13.10 8.84 2.19
C LYS A 81 11.79 9.20 1.50
N GLY A 82 10.68 8.59 1.90
CA GLY A 82 9.40 8.76 1.22
C GLY A 82 8.25 8.33 2.12
N CYS A 83 7.04 8.62 1.67
CA CYS A 83 5.81 8.20 2.32
C CYS A 83 5.22 6.95 1.65
N VAL A 84 4.35 6.27 2.37
CA VAL A 84 3.50 5.21 1.85
C VAL A 84 2.06 5.68 1.94
N TRP A 85 1.34 5.61 0.83
CA TRP A 85 -0.09 5.92 0.79
C TRP A 85 -0.85 4.63 1.01
N VAL A 86 -1.79 4.59 1.95
CA VAL A 86 -2.62 3.42 2.27
C VAL A 86 -4.07 3.86 2.37
N ASN A 87 -4.93 3.38 1.47
CA ASN A 87 -6.37 3.69 1.46
C ASN A 87 -6.69 5.21 1.55
N GLY A 88 -5.85 6.05 0.94
CA GLY A 88 -5.99 7.52 0.98
C GLY A 88 -5.27 8.21 2.15
N LEU A 89 -4.78 7.46 3.14
CA LEU A 89 -3.94 7.98 4.22
C LEU A 89 -2.47 8.02 3.80
N THR A 90 -1.76 9.09 4.14
CA THR A 90 -0.31 9.19 3.92
C THR A 90 0.41 8.84 5.21
N LEU A 91 1.29 7.84 5.15
CA LEU A 91 2.14 7.41 6.27
C LEU A 91 3.61 7.78 6.04
N ARG A 92 4.25 8.29 7.08
CA ARG A 92 5.66 8.68 7.17
C ARG A 92 6.44 7.72 8.06
N TYR A 93 7.73 7.98 8.23
CA TYR A 93 8.62 7.10 8.98
C TYR A 93 8.08 6.73 10.37
N LEU A 94 8.00 5.41 10.64
CA LEU A 94 7.47 4.77 11.84
C LEU A 94 5.97 4.92 12.09
N GLU A 95 5.23 5.63 11.23
CA GLU A 95 3.78 5.62 11.28
C GLU A 95 3.25 4.26 10.83
N GLN A 96 2.12 3.87 11.41
CA GLN A 96 1.49 2.58 11.17
C GLN A 96 -0.03 2.73 11.02
N VAL A 97 -0.64 1.83 10.27
CA VAL A 97 -2.09 1.73 10.11
C VAL A 97 -2.53 0.28 10.14
N THR A 98 -3.70 0.01 10.72
CA THR A 98 -4.31 -1.32 10.65
C THR A 98 -4.78 -1.61 9.23
N LEU A 99 -4.61 -2.86 8.79
CA LEU A 99 -5.09 -3.33 7.50
C LEU A 99 -6.52 -3.82 7.63
N SER A 100 -7.36 -3.47 6.66
CA SER A 100 -8.69 -4.03 6.49
C SER A 100 -8.66 -5.24 5.56
N THR A 101 -9.82 -5.77 5.15
CA THR A 101 -9.90 -6.85 4.16
C THR A 101 -9.24 -6.51 2.83
N VAL A 102 -9.27 -5.24 2.39
CA VAL A 102 -8.71 -4.78 1.11
C VAL A 102 -7.96 -3.47 1.30
N ASN A 103 -6.67 -3.47 0.98
CA ASN A 103 -5.79 -2.33 1.22
C ASN A 103 -5.07 -1.94 -0.07
N ARG A 104 -5.23 -0.69 -0.47
CA ARG A 104 -4.62 -0.08 -1.66
C ARG A 104 -3.43 0.76 -1.22
N LEU A 105 -2.24 0.38 -1.69
CA LEU A 105 -0.98 0.99 -1.32
C LEU A 105 -0.32 1.64 -2.53
N SER A 106 0.35 2.77 -2.31
CA SER A 106 1.23 3.39 -3.31
C SER A 106 2.49 3.96 -2.67
N PHE A 107 3.66 3.60 -3.21
CA PHE A 107 4.96 4.06 -2.73
C PHE A 107 6.04 3.83 -3.79
N SER A 108 7.04 4.72 -3.90
CA SER A 108 8.18 4.55 -4.82
C SER A 108 7.82 4.15 -6.27
N GLY A 109 6.70 4.65 -6.80
CA GLY A 109 6.19 4.32 -8.14
C GLY A 109 5.46 2.97 -8.25
N ILE A 110 5.39 2.20 -7.17
CA ILE A 110 4.69 0.92 -7.09
C ILE A 110 3.25 1.16 -6.65
N GLN A 111 2.32 0.44 -7.28
CA GLN A 111 1.00 0.19 -6.73
C GLN A 111 0.97 -1.23 -6.16
N MET A 112 0.37 -1.38 -4.99
CA MET A 112 0.23 -2.66 -4.32
C MET A 112 -1.19 -2.80 -3.77
N LEU A 113 -1.78 -3.99 -3.91
CA LEU A 113 -3.07 -4.33 -3.33
C LEU A 113 -2.87 -5.51 -2.40
N VAL A 114 -3.27 -5.37 -1.14
CA VAL A 114 -3.24 -6.47 -0.16
C VAL A 114 -4.68 -6.84 0.21
N ARG A 115 -5.06 -8.09 -0.05
CA ARG A 115 -6.30 -8.66 0.46
C ARG A 115 -6.00 -9.65 1.58
N VAL A 116 -6.69 -9.50 2.70
CA VAL A 116 -6.56 -10.38 3.87
C VAL A 116 -7.72 -11.36 3.85
N GLU A 117 -7.43 -12.66 3.83
CA GLU A 117 -8.41 -13.73 4.00
C GLU A 117 -8.12 -14.43 5.34
N GLU A 118 -9.12 -14.43 6.22
CA GLU A 118 -8.95 -14.85 7.61
C GLU A 118 -8.61 -16.34 7.75
N GLY A 119 -7.77 -16.64 8.75
CA GLY A 119 -7.45 -18.01 9.17
C GLY A 119 -7.30 -18.09 10.69
N THR A 120 -7.48 -19.28 11.25
CA THR A 120 -7.48 -19.51 12.70
C THR A 120 -6.13 -19.96 13.26
N SER A 121 -5.12 -20.15 12.40
CA SER A 121 -3.74 -20.31 12.84
C SER A 121 -3.18 -18.99 13.33
N LEU A 122 -2.59 -19.02 14.53
CA LEU A 122 -1.89 -17.89 15.15
C LEU A 122 -0.37 -18.01 15.05
N GLU A 123 0.13 -19.07 14.42
CA GLU A 123 1.56 -19.41 14.40
C GLU A 123 2.24 -18.96 13.10
N ALA A 124 1.46 -18.83 12.02
CA ALA A 124 1.96 -18.48 10.70
C ALA A 124 0.85 -17.91 9.81
N PHE A 125 1.28 -17.26 8.74
CA PHE A 125 0.42 -16.83 7.64
C PHE A 125 1.10 -17.13 6.30
N VAL A 126 0.36 -16.97 5.21
CA VAL A 126 0.88 -17.20 3.86
C VAL A 126 0.57 -16.03 2.94
N CYS A 127 1.57 -15.59 2.19
CA CYS A 127 1.43 -14.60 1.14
C CYS A 127 1.36 -15.30 -0.22
N TYR A 128 0.42 -14.87 -1.07
CA TYR A 128 0.42 -15.18 -2.49
C TYR A 128 0.67 -13.91 -3.27
N PHE A 129 1.65 -13.93 -4.16
CA PHE A 129 2.03 -12.76 -4.94
C PHE A 129 1.60 -12.90 -6.39
N HIS A 130 1.06 -11.81 -6.93
CA HIS A 130 0.65 -11.72 -8.31
C HIS A 130 1.14 -10.39 -8.91
N VAL A 131 1.82 -10.44 -10.05
CA VAL A 131 2.19 -9.24 -10.78
C VAL A 131 1.07 -8.89 -11.75
N SER A 132 0.44 -7.75 -11.54
CA SER A 132 -0.66 -7.28 -12.37
C SER A 132 -0.15 -6.70 -13.69
N PRO A 133 -0.80 -7.02 -14.83
CA PRO A 133 -0.49 -6.40 -16.12
C PRO A 133 -1.06 -4.98 -16.25
N SER A 134 -2.00 -4.59 -15.38
CA SER A 134 -2.69 -3.30 -15.40
C SER A 134 -2.65 -2.59 -14.04
N PRO A 135 -2.87 -1.26 -14.00
CA PRO A 135 -2.95 -0.51 -12.76
C PRO A 135 -3.94 -1.11 -11.76
N LEU A 136 -3.54 -1.15 -10.49
CA LEU A 136 -4.33 -1.64 -9.37
C LEU A 136 -5.19 -0.55 -8.73
N ILE A 137 -4.75 0.69 -8.86
CA ILE A 137 -5.36 1.88 -8.27
C ILE A 137 -5.67 2.85 -9.40
N TYR A 138 -6.95 3.02 -9.66
CA TYR A 138 -7.43 4.05 -10.58
C TYR A 138 -7.35 5.41 -9.89
N ARG A 139 -6.62 6.34 -10.49
CA ARG A 139 -6.74 7.77 -10.20
C ARG A 139 -7.49 8.36 -11.38
N PRO A 140 -8.72 8.86 -11.20
CA PRO A 140 -9.31 9.74 -12.19
C PRO A 140 -8.34 10.90 -12.37
N GLU A 141 -7.99 11.22 -13.61
CA GLU A 141 -7.40 12.53 -13.91
C GLU A 141 -8.46 13.55 -13.47
N ALA A 142 -8.07 14.50 -12.61
CA ALA A 142 -8.96 15.61 -12.33
C ALA A 142 -9.08 16.39 -13.64
N GLU A 143 -10.25 16.32 -14.29
CA GLU A 143 -10.61 17.30 -15.29
C GLU A 143 -10.72 18.64 -14.54
N GLU A 144 -9.69 19.49 -14.67
CA GLU A 144 -9.79 20.89 -14.29
C GLU A 144 -10.81 21.54 -15.23
N THR A 145 -12.08 21.57 -14.84
CA THR A 145 -13.06 22.43 -15.51
C THR A 145 -12.84 23.85 -15.00
N ASP A 146 -12.21 24.68 -15.83
CA ASP A 146 -12.01 26.12 -15.65
C ASP A 146 -13.33 26.91 -15.70
N GLU A 147 -14.34 26.52 -14.92
CA GLU A 147 -15.58 27.30 -14.76
C GLU A 147 -15.41 28.29 -13.60
N TRP A 148 -14.44 29.20 -13.75
CA TRP A 148 -14.47 30.47 -13.02
C TRP A 148 -15.45 31.39 -13.77
N GLU A 149 -16.73 31.31 -13.40
CA GLU A 149 -17.72 32.28 -13.87
C GLU A 149 -17.27 33.70 -13.49
N GLY A 150 -17.11 34.53 -14.51
CA GLY A 150 -16.70 35.92 -14.38
C GLY A 150 -17.70 36.70 -13.53
N ILE A 151 -17.29 37.05 -12.31
CA ILE A 151 -17.97 38.05 -11.50
C ILE A 151 -17.75 39.38 -12.22
N SER A 152 -18.76 39.80 -12.99
CA SER A 152 -18.77 41.09 -13.67
C SER A 152 -18.63 42.19 -12.62
N GLN A 153 -17.62 43.05 -12.77
CA GLN A 153 -17.51 44.25 -11.96
C GLN A 153 -18.65 45.20 -12.34
N GLU A 154 -19.62 45.33 -11.44
CA GLU A 154 -20.65 46.36 -11.51
C GLU A 154 -20.00 47.72 -11.20
N GLN A 155 -19.93 48.61 -12.19
CA GLN A 155 -19.47 49.99 -12.03
C GLN A 155 -20.43 50.76 -11.10
N PRO A 156 -19.95 51.53 -10.12
CA PRO A 156 -20.83 52.37 -9.30
C PRO A 156 -21.35 53.56 -10.13
N PRO A 157 -22.56 54.07 -9.83
CA PRO A 157 -23.18 55.12 -10.61
C PRO A 157 -22.42 56.45 -10.47
N PRO A 158 -22.37 57.29 -11.53
CA PRO A 158 -21.76 58.61 -11.44
C PRO A 158 -22.60 59.49 -10.51
N GLY A 159 -21.96 60.04 -9.48
CA GLY A 159 -22.58 60.97 -8.55
C GLY A 159 -23.04 62.25 -9.25
N LEU A 160 -24.28 62.65 -8.97
CA LEU A 160 -24.83 63.95 -9.32
C LEU A 160 -24.15 65.03 -8.46
N GLY A 161 -23.54 66.00 -9.12
CA GLY A 161 -23.16 67.29 -8.53
C GLY A 161 -24.31 68.29 -8.57
#